data_AF-A0A453CVH6-F1
#
_entry.id   AF-A0A453CVH6-F1
#
_cell.length_a   1.000
_cell.length_b   1.000
_cell.length_c   1.000
_cell.angle_alpha   90.00
_cell.angle_beta   90.00
_cell.angle_gamma   90.00
#
_symmetry.space_group_name_H-M   'P 1'
#
loop_
_entity.id
_entity.type
_entity.pdbx_description
1 polymer ?
#
loop_
_entity_poly.entity_id
_entity_poly.type
_entity_poly.pdbx_seq_one_letter_code
_entity_poly.pdbx_strand_id
1 'polypeptide(L)'
;MEVAGKSGLYFMDVDFWDNGAGFSTETYTARNGDIFILSSLKPESAEDLNRYGVTYCLAMVTEVSLDDEYQKGFRVKVAKDIGLEEEDLSKFRHAIFLTNIMTNIRIWKALSFDTHMDNNFTVIKSLLA
;
A
#
# COMPACT_ATOMS: atom_id res chain seq x y z
N MET A 1 25.27 -0.75 8.96
CA MET A 1 24.08 -0.36 9.73
C MET A 1 23.26 0.54 8.82
N GLU A 2 22.34 -0.06 8.09
CA GLU A 2 21.49 0.64 7.14
C GLU A 2 20.47 1.45 7.94
N VAL A 3 20.54 2.77 7.85
CA VAL A 3 19.57 3.65 8.53
C VAL A 3 18.27 3.50 7.77
N ALA A 4 17.37 2.66 8.26
CA ALA A 4 16.01 2.57 7.74
C ALA A 4 15.42 3.99 7.70
N GLY A 5 15.11 4.48 6.51
CA GLY A 5 14.51 5.79 6.31
C GLY A 5 13.22 5.91 7.13
N LYS A 6 13.02 7.04 7.82
CA LYS A 6 11.78 7.26 8.58
C LYS A 6 10.59 7.26 7.61
N SER A 7 9.70 6.28 7.74
CA SER A 7 8.45 6.23 6.99
C SER A 7 7.58 7.46 7.29
N GLY A 8 7.04 8.10 6.25
CA GLY A 8 6.13 9.24 6.38
C GLY A 8 4.66 8.80 6.34
N LEU A 9 3.81 9.50 7.10
CA LEU A 9 2.36 9.33 7.11
C LEU A 9 1.74 10.55 6.41
N TYR A 10 1.01 10.30 5.34
CA TYR A 10 0.45 11.34 4.46
C TYR A 10 -1.06 11.17 4.35
N PHE A 11 -1.78 12.28 4.18
CA PHE A 11 -3.18 12.25 3.82
C PHE A 11 -3.28 12.27 2.29
N MET A 12 -4.08 11.36 1.74
CA MET A 12 -4.31 11.24 0.32
C MET A 12 -5.78 11.53 0.03
N ASP A 13 -6.02 12.49 -0.84
CA ASP A 13 -7.33 12.78 -1.41
C ASP A 13 -7.38 12.17 -2.82
N VAL A 14 -8.23 11.16 -3.01
CA VAL A 14 -8.30 10.40 -4.27
C VAL A 14 -9.69 10.47 -4.87
N ASP A 15 -9.76 10.93 -6.10
CA ASP A 15 -10.92 10.72 -6.95
C ASP A 15 -10.84 9.34 -7.61
N PHE A 16 -11.51 8.35 -7.01
CA PHE A 16 -11.67 7.03 -7.61
C PHE A 16 -12.57 7.12 -8.85
N TRP A 17 -11.96 7.18 -10.03
CA TRP A 17 -12.68 7.14 -11.30
C TRP A 17 -12.98 5.69 -11.72
N ASP A 18 -14.20 5.44 -12.18
CA ASP A 18 -14.59 4.17 -12.79
C ASP A 18 -13.87 3.99 -14.13
N ASN A 19 -12.92 3.07 -14.17
CA ASN A 19 -12.13 2.81 -15.38
C ASN A 19 -12.94 2.10 -16.48
N GLY A 20 -14.24 1.86 -16.30
CA GLY A 20 -15.13 1.26 -17.29
C GLY A 20 -14.78 -0.20 -17.58
N ALA A 21 -13.85 -0.80 -16.83
CA ALA A 21 -13.64 -2.22 -16.83
C ALA A 21 -14.83 -2.83 -16.09
N GLY A 22 -15.82 -3.33 -16.81
CA GLY A 22 -17.14 -3.76 -16.34
C GLY A 22 -17.17 -4.94 -15.35
N PHE A 23 -16.18 -5.05 -14.46
CA PHE A 23 -16.08 -5.99 -13.36
C PHE A 23 -16.69 -5.45 -12.05
N SER A 24 -16.92 -4.14 -11.94
CA SER A 24 -17.65 -3.53 -10.81
C SER A 24 -18.37 -2.25 -11.24
N THR A 25 -19.67 -2.15 -10.95
CA THR A 25 -20.47 -0.92 -11.12
C THR A 25 -20.26 0.10 -10.00
N GLU A 26 -19.47 -0.25 -8.99
CA GLU A 26 -19.20 0.55 -7.80
C GLU A 26 -17.77 1.09 -7.86
N THR A 27 -17.62 2.38 -7.59
CA THR A 27 -16.32 3.02 -7.41
C THR A 27 -15.58 2.33 -6.26
N TYR A 28 -14.32 1.97 -6.48
CA TYR A 28 -13.47 1.33 -5.47
C TYR A 28 -13.48 2.12 -4.15
N THR A 29 -13.60 1.40 -3.02
CA THR A 29 -13.51 1.98 -1.66
C THR A 29 -12.23 1.52 -0.97
N ALA A 30 -11.39 2.47 -0.54
CA ALA A 30 -10.18 2.18 0.20
C ALA A 30 -10.45 1.50 1.55
N ARG A 31 -9.56 0.59 1.95
CA ARG A 31 -9.60 -0.21 3.16
C ARG A 31 -8.24 -0.21 3.83
N ASN A 32 -8.24 -0.32 5.16
CA ASN A 32 -6.99 -0.48 5.91
C ASN A 32 -6.18 -1.67 5.38
N GLY A 33 -4.88 -1.44 5.16
CA GLY A 33 -3.94 -2.40 4.61
C GLY A 33 -3.98 -2.55 3.10
N ASP A 34 -4.77 -1.76 2.36
CA ASP A 34 -4.59 -1.66 0.91
C ASP A 34 -3.22 -1.11 0.59
N ILE A 35 -2.59 -1.68 -0.43
CA ILE A 35 -1.33 -1.22 -1.00
C ILE A 35 -1.62 -0.61 -2.36
N PHE A 36 -1.13 0.60 -2.55
CA PHE A 36 -1.13 1.32 -3.82
C PHE A 36 0.29 1.52 -4.33
N ILE A 37 0.45 1.48 -5.64
CA ILE A 37 1.55 2.15 -6.32
C ILE A 37 1.11 3.58 -6.60
N LEU A 38 1.87 4.54 -6.10
CA LEU A 38 1.75 5.94 -6.49
C LEU A 38 2.76 6.20 -7.60
N SER A 39 2.31 6.77 -8.71
CA SER A 39 3.15 6.96 -9.90
C SER A 39 2.96 8.34 -10.53
N SER A 40 4.06 8.90 -11.06
CA SER A 40 4.02 10.14 -11.83
C SER A 40 3.30 9.99 -13.17
N LEU A 41 3.30 8.77 -13.72
CA LEU A 41 2.65 8.40 -14.98
C LEU A 41 1.55 7.35 -14.72
N LYS A 42 0.46 7.36 -15.49
CA LYS A 42 -0.50 6.26 -15.52
C LYS A 42 0.17 5.04 -16.19
N PRO A 43 0.47 3.95 -15.47
CA PRO A 43 0.99 2.76 -16.11
C PRO A 43 -0.13 2.06 -16.88
N GLU A 44 0.17 1.60 -18.09
CA GLU A 44 -0.70 0.70 -18.88
C GLU A 44 -0.25 -0.75 -18.71
N SER A 45 1.01 -0.95 -18.34
CA SER A 45 1.69 -2.22 -18.15
C SER A 45 2.64 -2.16 -16.95
N ALA A 46 3.09 -3.30 -16.45
CA ALA A 46 4.05 -3.33 -15.34
C ALA A 46 5.41 -2.76 -15.77
N GLU A 47 5.75 -2.89 -17.05
CA GLU A 47 6.97 -2.37 -17.66
C GLU A 47 7.04 -0.85 -17.63
N ASP A 48 5.90 -0.16 -17.58
CA ASP A 48 5.86 1.31 -17.54
C ASP A 48 6.51 1.90 -16.28
N LEU A 49 6.51 1.15 -15.17
CA LEU A 49 7.15 1.57 -13.93
C LEU A 49 8.69 1.62 -14.03
N ASN A 50 9.27 0.91 -15.00
CA ASN A 50 10.72 0.87 -15.25
C ASN A 50 11.16 1.87 -16.33
N ARG A 51 10.23 2.66 -16.89
CA ARG A 51 10.57 3.63 -17.95
C ARG A 51 11.37 4.80 -17.38
N TYR A 52 12.33 5.26 -18.18
CA TYR A 52 13.15 6.41 -17.81
C TYR A 52 12.28 7.63 -17.47
N GLY A 53 12.54 8.25 -16.31
CA GLY A 53 11.80 9.42 -15.83
C GLY A 53 10.48 9.12 -15.13
N VAL A 54 10.05 7.85 -15.05
CA VAL A 54 8.91 7.45 -14.21
C VAL A 54 9.41 7.28 -12.78
N THR A 55 8.70 7.91 -11.85
CA THR A 55 8.93 7.77 -10.41
C THR A 55 7.70 7.13 -9.81
N TYR A 56 7.91 6.14 -8.96
CA TYR A 56 6.83 5.50 -8.22
C TYR A 56 7.24 5.16 -6.79
N CYS A 57 6.26 4.99 -5.91
CA CYS A 57 6.47 4.47 -4.55
C CYS A 57 5.30 3.61 -4.07
N LEU A 58 5.55 2.78 -3.06
CA LEU A 58 4.51 2.00 -2.39
C LEU A 58 3.90 2.78 -1.22
N ALA A 59 2.57 2.78 -1.16
CA ALA A 59 1.79 3.43 -0.12
C ALA A 59 0.78 2.44 0.47
N MET A 60 0.77 2.30 1.80
CA MET A 60 -0.17 1.45 2.52
C MET A 60 -1.21 2.30 3.24
N VAL A 61 -2.49 2.02 3.02
CA VAL A 61 -3.59 2.65 3.76
C VAL A 61 -3.53 2.23 5.24
N THR A 62 -3.46 3.20 6.13
CA THR A 62 -3.44 2.96 7.58
C THR A 62 -4.76 3.33 8.25
N GLU A 63 -5.43 4.37 7.73
CA GLU A 63 -6.69 4.88 8.28
C GLU A 63 -7.57 5.35 7.12
N VAL A 64 -8.83 4.93 7.12
CA VAL A 64 -9.87 5.40 6.19
C VAL A 64 -10.81 6.30 6.97
N SER A 65 -11.19 7.46 6.42
CA SER A 65 -12.17 8.33 7.07
C SER A 65 -13.54 7.66 7.11
N LEU A 66 -14.18 7.67 8.28
CA LEU A 66 -15.53 7.11 8.49
C LEU A 66 -16.65 8.09 8.14
N ASP A 67 -16.32 9.30 7.69
CA ASP A 67 -17.32 10.32 7.40
C ASP A 67 -17.84 10.16 5.96
N ASP A 68 -19.12 9.78 5.86
CA ASP A 68 -19.77 9.39 4.61
C ASP A 68 -19.89 10.55 3.59
N GLU A 69 -19.79 11.81 4.04
CA GLU A 69 -19.74 12.98 3.15
C GLU A 69 -18.36 13.21 2.50
N TYR A 70 -17.29 12.59 3.01
CA TYR A 70 -15.90 12.81 2.58
C TYR A 70 -15.14 11.51 2.26
N GLN A 71 -15.85 10.44 1.87
CA GLN A 71 -15.36 9.08 1.57
C GLN A 71 -14.20 8.93 0.54
N LYS A 72 -13.56 10.01 0.13
CA LYS A 72 -12.46 10.03 -0.85
C LYS A 72 -11.07 10.11 -0.22
N GLY A 73 -10.99 10.54 1.04
CA GLY A 73 -9.73 10.74 1.74
C GLY A 73 -9.30 9.56 2.61
N PHE A 74 -8.02 9.19 2.57
CA PHE A 74 -7.45 8.22 3.50
C PHE A 74 -5.99 8.50 3.80
N ARG A 75 -5.50 8.00 4.94
CA ARG A 75 -4.10 8.16 5.32
C ARG A 75 -3.29 6.98 4.84
N VAL A 76 -2.14 7.29 4.25
CA VAL A 76 -1.20 6.32 3.75
C VAL A 76 0.16 6.44 4.45
N LYS A 77 0.73 5.29 4.79
CA LYS A 77 2.13 5.16 5.13
C LYS A 77 2.91 4.86 3.86
N VAL A 78 3.83 5.74 3.50
CA VAL A 78 4.68 5.55 2.31
C VAL A 78 6.01 4.95 2.74
N ALA A 79 6.45 3.91 2.03
CA ALA A 79 7.79 3.36 2.19
C ALA A 79 8.80 4.38 1.66
N LYS A 80 9.60 4.96 2.57
CA LYS A 80 10.57 6.00 2.22
C LYS A 80 11.89 5.35 1.81
N ASP A 81 11.88 4.62 0.70
CA ASP A 81 13.05 3.83 0.29
C ASP A 81 13.98 4.55 -0.68
N ILE A 82 13.63 5.74 -1.17
CA ILE A 82 14.49 6.44 -2.14
C ILE A 82 14.33 7.96 -2.01
N GLY A 83 14.93 8.58 -0.99
CA GLY A 83 15.16 10.03 -0.97
C GLY A 83 13.95 10.97 -1.16
N LEU A 84 12.71 10.47 -1.11
CA LEU A 84 11.52 11.24 -1.44
C LEU A 84 11.29 12.34 -0.40
N GLU A 85 11.46 13.60 -0.81
CA GLU A 85 11.04 14.75 -0.03
C GLU A 85 9.52 14.99 -0.19
N GLU A 86 8.93 15.85 0.63
CA GLU A 86 7.49 16.18 0.51
C GLU A 86 7.14 16.72 -0.89
N GLU A 87 8.07 17.45 -1.52
CA GLU A 87 7.94 17.94 -2.89
C GLU A 87 7.87 16.80 -3.92
N ASP A 88 8.50 15.64 -3.65
CA ASP A 88 8.47 14.49 -4.54
C ASP A 88 7.12 13.77 -4.53
N LEU A 89 6.39 13.82 -3.42
CA LEU A 89 5.06 13.21 -3.33
C LEU A 89 4.03 13.92 -4.21
N SER A 90 4.19 15.24 -4.39
CA SER A 90 3.34 16.04 -5.29
C SER A 90 3.46 15.65 -6.77
N LYS A 91 4.53 14.91 -7.14
CA LYS A 91 4.74 14.42 -8.51
C LYS A 91 3.87 13.22 -8.83
N PHE A 92 3.36 12.50 -7.84
CA PHE A 92 2.50 11.35 -8.05
C PHE A 92 1.08 11.83 -8.39
N ARG A 93 0.60 11.39 -9.57
CA ARG A 93 -0.71 11.80 -10.12
C ARG A 93 -1.67 10.63 -10.28
N HIS A 94 -1.18 9.41 -10.07
CA HIS A 94 -1.92 8.18 -10.29
C HIS A 94 -1.71 7.24 -9.12
N ALA A 95 -2.79 6.60 -8.66
CA ALA A 95 -2.78 5.56 -7.65
C ALA A 95 -3.33 4.27 -8.25
N ILE A 96 -2.58 3.18 -8.14
CA ILE A 96 -2.92 1.87 -8.70
C ILE A 96 -3.03 0.88 -7.56
N PHE A 97 -4.22 0.32 -7.35
CA PHE A 97 -4.43 -0.71 -6.34
C PHE A 97 -3.63 -1.97 -6.70
N LEU A 98 -2.87 -2.50 -5.74
CA LEU A 98 -2.16 -3.76 -5.88
C LEU A 98 -2.86 -4.89 -5.15
N THR A 99 -3.02 -4.75 -3.83
CA THR A 99 -3.51 -5.84 -2.97
C THR A 99 -3.84 -5.31 -1.57
N ASN A 100 -4.59 -6.07 -0.78
CA ASN A 100 -4.79 -5.80 0.65
C ASN A 100 -3.96 -6.78 1.49
N ILE A 101 -3.07 -6.25 2.34
CA ILE A 101 -2.14 -7.06 3.13
C ILE A 101 -2.60 -7.34 4.56
N MET A 102 -3.84 -7.02 4.95
CA MET A 102 -4.30 -7.26 6.33
C MET A 102 -4.23 -8.73 6.73
N THR A 103 -4.55 -9.64 5.82
CA THR A 103 -4.42 -11.08 6.07
C THR A 103 -2.96 -11.46 6.30
N ASN A 104 -2.04 -10.98 5.46
CA ASN A 104 -0.61 -11.19 5.62
C ASN A 104 -0.10 -10.64 6.96
N ILE A 105 -0.55 -9.43 7.36
CA ILE A 105 -0.21 -8.83 8.65
C ILE A 105 -0.72 -9.69 9.81
N ARG A 106 -1.96 -10.21 9.74
CA ARG A 106 -2.52 -11.09 10.78
C ARG A 106 -1.75 -12.39 10.90
N ILE A 107 -1.43 -13.03 9.77
CA ILE A 107 -0.61 -14.24 9.73
C ILE A 107 0.76 -13.93 10.33
N TRP A 108 1.42 -12.86 9.90
CA TRP A 108 2.73 -12.47 10.43
C TRP A 108 2.70 -12.21 11.93
N LYS A 109 1.68 -11.49 12.42
CA LYS A 109 1.45 -11.26 13.86
C LYS A 109 1.23 -12.57 14.61
N ALA A 110 0.45 -13.50 14.06
CA ALA A 110 0.24 -14.81 14.68
C ALA A 110 1.55 -15.61 14.72
N LEU A 111 2.35 -15.58 13.66
CA LEU A 111 3.65 -16.25 13.63
C LEU A 111 4.69 -15.60 14.57
N SER A 112 4.59 -14.28 14.78
CA SER A 112 5.57 -13.47 15.54
C SER A 112 5.06 -13.04 16.93
N PHE A 113 3.96 -13.62 17.42
CA PHE A 113 3.23 -13.11 18.60
C PHE A 113 4.02 -13.25 19.91
N ASP A 114 5.09 -14.02 19.93
CA ASP A 114 5.95 -14.17 21.09
C ASP A 114 7.34 -13.69 20.70
N THR A 115 7.95 -12.86 21.56
CA THR A 115 9.34 -12.39 21.43
C THR A 115 10.38 -13.52 21.48
N HIS A 116 9.92 -14.77 21.51
CA HIS A 116 10.65 -15.99 21.23
C HIS A 116 10.19 -16.58 19.90
N MET A 117 10.98 -16.40 18.84
CA MET A 117 10.72 -16.83 17.45
C MET A 117 10.48 -18.36 17.25
N ASP A 118 10.32 -19.15 18.29
CA ASP A 118 10.49 -20.61 18.21
C ASP A 118 9.20 -21.45 18.34
N ASN A 119 8.04 -20.88 18.70
CA ASN A 119 6.87 -21.72 19.02
C ASN A 119 5.80 -21.87 17.93
N ASN A 120 5.51 -20.86 17.09
CA ASN A 120 4.43 -20.98 16.10
C ASN A 120 4.87 -21.57 14.74
N PHE A 121 6.16 -21.51 14.41
CA PHE A 121 6.69 -22.26 13.27
C PHE A 121 6.65 -23.78 13.51
N THR A 122 6.53 -24.24 14.76
CA THR A 122 6.39 -25.66 15.09
C THR A 122 5.14 -26.26 14.46
N VAL A 123 4.02 -25.54 14.42
CA VAL A 123 2.79 -26.01 13.75
C VAL A 123 3.02 -26.16 12.25
N ILE A 124 3.62 -25.16 11.60
CA ILE A 124 3.95 -25.23 10.17
C ILE A 124 4.94 -26.37 9.90
N LYS A 125 6.00 -26.49 10.69
CA LYS A 125 6.98 -27.59 10.58
C LYS A 125 6.32 -28.96 10.75
N SER A 126 5.35 -29.09 11.66
CA SER A 126 4.62 -30.35 11.87
C SER A 126 3.66 -30.71 10.73
N LEU A 127 3.12 -29.71 10.02
CA LEU A 127 2.25 -29.92 8.87
C LEU A 127 3.03 -30.24 7.59
N LEU A 128 4.25 -29.71 7.47
CA LEU A 128 5.13 -29.90 6.30
C LEU A 128 6.05 -31.14 6.42
N ALA A 129 5.98 -31.87 7.54
CA ALA A 129 6.74 -33.09 7.79
C ALA A 129 6.14 -34.31 7.08
#